data_AF-A0A2Z3UVX0-F1
#
_entry.id   AF-A0A2Z3UVX0-F1
#
_cell.length_a   1.000
_cell.length_b   1.000
_cell.length_c   1.000
_cell.angle_alpha   90.00
_cell.angle_beta   90.00
_cell.angle_gamma   90.00
#
_symmetry.space_group_name_H-M   'P 1'
#
loop_
_entity.id
_entity.type
_entity.pdbx_description
1 polymer ?
#
loop_
_entity_poly.entity_id
_entity_poly.type
_entity_poly.pdbx_seq_one_letter_code
_entity_poly.pdbx_strand_id
1 'polypeptide(L)'
;MYLINARLRAPEIDGRPAPPEGRMPAPELRRLLMALARPQDHIEHVYSEASPVGVDFGLFLRQPTLDAAEGVAIRLFLRLLGTAPELDGWSLTDCGTDLTLALIRLEASDGEACQRPAIAAR
;
A
#
# COMPACT_ATOMS: atom_id res chain seq x y z
N MET A 1 6.93 16.34 -4.36
CA MET A 1 6.96 14.91 -3.99
C MET A 1 5.76 14.64 -3.13
N TYR A 2 5.03 13.56 -3.41
CA TYR A 2 3.81 13.18 -2.71
C TYR A 2 3.96 11.76 -2.16
N LEU A 3 3.48 11.53 -0.94
CA LEU A 3 3.33 10.20 -0.36
C LEU A 3 1.90 9.73 -0.65
N ILE A 4 1.77 8.66 -1.42
CA ILE A 4 0.48 8.02 -1.71
C ILE A 4 0.43 6.69 -0.96
N ASN A 5 -0.63 6.49 -0.19
CA ASN A 5 -0.90 5.21 0.45
C ASN A 5 -1.79 4.37 -0.46
N ALA A 6 -1.57 3.05 -0.46
CA ALA A 6 -2.42 2.14 -1.20
C ALA A 6 -2.64 0.84 -0.42
N ARG A 7 -3.82 0.25 -0.58
CA ARG A 7 -4.22 -0.98 0.09
C ARG A 7 -4.55 -2.05 -0.93
N LEU A 8 -3.67 -3.05 -1.01
CA LEU A 8 -3.92 -4.24 -1.80
C LEU A 8 -4.48 -5.32 -0.88
N ARG A 9 -5.61 -5.92 -1.26
CA ARG A 9 -6.30 -6.91 -0.44
C ARG A 9 -6.30 -8.26 -1.15
N ALA A 10 -6.00 -9.29 -0.38
CA ALA A 10 -6.05 -10.67 -0.83
C ALA A 10 -7.52 -11.07 -1.05
N PRO A 11 -7.79 -12.05 -1.92
CA PRO A 11 -9.14 -12.55 -2.14
C PRO A 11 -9.76 -13.08 -0.84
N GLU A 12 -11.08 -12.94 -0.75
CA GLU A 12 -11.87 -13.55 0.31
C GLU A 12 -12.36 -14.94 -0.10
N ILE A 13 -12.33 -15.87 0.84
CA ILE A 13 -12.89 -17.22 0.73
C ILE A 13 -13.92 -17.34 1.86
N ASP A 14 -15.18 -17.59 1.51
CA ASP A 14 -16.30 -17.68 2.46
C ASP A 14 -16.44 -16.45 3.39
N GLY A 15 -16.24 -15.25 2.84
CA GLY A 15 -16.32 -13.99 3.58
C GLY A 15 -15.18 -13.75 4.57
N ARG A 16 -14.07 -14.49 4.42
CA ARG A 16 -12.85 -14.31 5.21
C ARG A 16 -11.64 -14.13 4.30
N PRO A 17 -10.65 -13.31 4.69
CA PRO A 17 -9.40 -13.21 3.94
C PRO A 17 -8.73 -14.58 3.77
N ALA A 18 -8.30 -14.93 2.55
CA ALA A 18 -7.62 -16.20 2.26
C ALA A 18 -6.40 -16.44 3.19
N PRO A 19 -6.02 -17.68 3.55
CA PRO A 19 -4.92 -17.94 4.47
C PRO A 19 -3.59 -17.29 4.05
N PRO A 20 -2.74 -16.81 4.98
CA PRO A 20 -1.47 -16.15 4.67
C PRO A 20 -0.51 -17.03 3.86
N GLU A 21 -0.56 -18.34 4.05
CA GLU A 21 0.33 -19.34 3.46
C GLU A 21 0.23 -19.44 1.92
N GLY A 22 -0.84 -18.88 1.33
CA GLY A 22 -1.03 -18.78 -0.12
C GLY A 22 -0.95 -17.35 -0.67
N ARG A 23 -0.59 -16.36 0.14
CA ARG A 23 -0.52 -14.95 -0.30
C ARG A 23 0.90 -14.59 -0.71
N MET A 24 1.01 -13.74 -1.72
CA MET A 24 2.29 -13.16 -2.09
C MET A 24 2.85 -12.28 -0.96
N PRO A 25 4.12 -12.49 -0.54
CA PRO A 25 4.76 -11.67 0.48
C PRO A 25 4.88 -10.18 0.07
N ALA A 26 4.74 -9.28 1.05
CA ALA A 26 4.86 -7.83 0.81
C ALA A 26 6.16 -7.41 0.09
N PRO A 27 7.36 -7.95 0.43
CA PRO A 27 8.59 -7.62 -0.29
C PRO A 27 8.57 -8.04 -1.76
N GLU A 28 7.85 -9.12 -2.08
CA GLU A 28 7.74 -9.64 -3.45
C GLU A 28 6.78 -8.81 -4.28
N LEU A 29 5.60 -8.46 -3.73
CA LEU A 29 4.69 -7.51 -4.36
C LEU A 29 5.37 -6.15 -4.63
N ARG A 30 6.17 -5.66 -3.68
CA ARG A 30 6.98 -4.45 -3.88
C ARG A 30 7.96 -4.59 -5.03
N ARG A 31 8.64 -5.75 -5.16
CA ARG A 31 9.55 -6.01 -6.29
C ARG A 31 8.81 -6.01 -7.62
N LEU A 32 7.64 -6.66 -7.69
CA LEU A 32 6.82 -6.66 -8.91
C LEU A 32 6.33 -5.26 -9.28
N LEU A 33 5.84 -4.48 -8.29
CA LEU A 33 5.43 -3.10 -8.51
C LEU A 33 6.58 -2.25 -9.08
N MET A 34 7.79 -2.39 -8.52
CA MET A 34 8.99 -1.69 -9.00
C MET A 34 9.43 -2.18 -10.39
N ALA A 35 9.28 -3.47 -10.70
CA ALA A 35 9.61 -4.01 -12.02
C ALA A 35 8.65 -3.54 -13.12
N LEU A 36 7.39 -3.29 -12.76
CA LEU A 36 6.36 -2.78 -13.67
C LEU A 36 6.37 -1.25 -13.79
N ALA A 37 7.09 -0.55 -12.92
CA ALA A 37 7.22 0.90 -12.95
C ALA A 37 7.94 1.36 -14.23
N ARG A 38 7.41 2.40 -14.86
CA ARG A 38 8.00 3.06 -16.02
C ARG A 38 8.75 4.31 -15.57
N PRO A 39 9.75 4.79 -16.33
CA PRO A 39 10.46 6.03 -15.99
C PRO A 39 9.54 7.24 -15.75
N GLN A 40 8.41 7.32 -16.47
CA GLN A 40 7.42 8.40 -16.36
C GLN A 40 6.53 8.30 -15.11
N ASP A 41 6.50 7.15 -14.45
CA ASP A 41 5.79 7.00 -13.17
C ASP A 41 6.52 7.75 -12.04
N HIS A 42 7.81 8.10 -12.24
CA HIS A 42 8.62 8.92 -11.34
C HIS A 42 8.56 8.48 -9.87
N ILE A 43 8.62 7.17 -9.64
CA ILE A 43 8.72 6.56 -8.32
C ILE A 43 10.11 6.81 -7.74
N GLU A 44 10.18 7.36 -6.53
CA GLU A 44 11.42 7.51 -5.78
C GLU A 44 11.61 6.33 -4.83
N HIS A 45 10.60 6.06 -4.00
CA HIS A 45 10.63 5.03 -2.97
C HIS A 45 9.28 4.31 -2.85
N VAL A 46 9.34 3.03 -2.50
CA VAL A 46 8.18 2.20 -2.18
C VAL A 46 8.45 1.46 -0.87
N TYR A 47 7.51 1.57 0.05
CA TYR A 47 7.42 0.79 1.27
C TYR A 47 6.21 -0.13 1.18
N SER A 48 6.32 -1.30 1.80
CA SER A 48 5.27 -2.32 1.81
C SER A 48 5.25 -3.01 3.17
N GLU A 49 4.08 -3.17 3.74
CA GLU A 49 3.86 -3.84 5.03
C GLU A 49 2.73 -4.86 4.89
N ALA A 50 2.97 -6.08 5.38
CA ALA A 50 1.94 -7.11 5.38
C ALA A 50 0.90 -6.82 6.48
N SER A 51 -0.37 -7.06 6.17
CA SER A 51 -1.47 -6.96 7.12
C SER A 51 -2.32 -8.23 7.09
N PRO A 52 -3.19 -8.47 8.09
CA PRO A 52 -4.05 -9.67 8.13
C PRO A 52 -4.96 -9.83 6.90
N VAL A 53 -5.21 -8.76 6.15
CA VAL A 53 -6.12 -8.72 5.00
C VAL A 53 -5.41 -8.52 3.65
N GLY A 54 -4.09 -8.33 3.65
CA GLY A 54 -3.33 -8.09 2.41
C GLY A 54 -2.02 -7.37 2.65
N VAL A 55 -1.75 -6.33 1.86
CA VAL A 55 -0.52 -5.53 1.94
C VAL A 55 -0.86 -4.04 1.80
N ASP A 56 -0.27 -3.25 2.69
CA ASP A 56 -0.34 -1.79 2.65
C ASP A 56 0.96 -1.23 2.05
N PHE A 57 0.84 -0.21 1.22
CA PHE A 57 1.95 0.42 0.50
C PHE A 57 2.04 1.91 0.79
N GLY A 58 3.27 2.41 0.83
CA GLY A 58 3.58 3.83 0.79
C GLY A 58 4.47 4.14 -0.42
N LEU A 59 3.99 4.96 -1.35
CA LEU A 59 4.68 5.34 -2.58
C LEU A 59 5.10 6.81 -2.51
N PHE A 60 6.39 7.07 -2.69
CA PHE A 60 6.91 8.42 -2.85
C PHE A 60 7.03 8.73 -4.34
N LEU A 61 6.17 9.62 -4.84
CA LEU A 61 6.05 9.95 -6.26
C LEU A 61 6.44 11.41 -6.53
N ARG A 62 7.21 11.63 -7.59
CA ARG A 62 7.55 12.97 -8.07
C ARG A 62 6.65 13.36 -9.24
N GLN A 63 5.53 14.01 -8.93
CA GLN A 63 4.58 14.51 -9.93
C GLN A 63 4.31 16.01 -9.73
N PRO A 64 3.78 16.72 -10.75
CA PRO A 64 3.50 18.16 -10.66
C PRO A 64 2.36 18.51 -9.70
N THR A 65 1.41 17.60 -9.49
CA THR A 65 0.23 17.78 -8.64
C THR A 65 -0.09 16.51 -7.85
N LEU A 66 -0.91 16.65 -6.80
CA LEU A 66 -1.40 15.51 -6.03
C LEU A 66 -2.25 14.57 -6.89
N ASP A 67 -3.23 15.11 -7.63
CA ASP A 67 -4.08 14.32 -8.53
C ASP A 67 -3.26 13.51 -9.55
N ALA A 68 -2.15 14.09 -10.05
CA ALA A 68 -1.24 13.39 -10.94
C ALA A 68 -0.52 12.23 -10.22
N ALA A 69 -0.10 12.42 -8.96
CA ALA A 69 0.50 11.36 -8.15
C ALA A 69 -0.50 10.23 -7.84
N GLU A 70 -1.72 10.55 -7.42
CA GLU A 70 -2.76 9.56 -7.16
C GLU A 70 -3.13 8.79 -8.43
N GLY A 71 -3.28 9.48 -9.55
CA GLY A 71 -3.52 8.85 -10.84
C GLY A 71 -2.39 7.92 -11.29
N VAL A 72 -1.13 8.28 -11.03
CA VAL A 72 0.03 7.39 -11.29
C VAL A 72 -0.02 6.16 -10.38
N ALA A 73 -0.26 6.34 -9.08
CA ALA A 73 -0.34 5.23 -8.13
C ALA A 73 -1.44 4.23 -8.54
N ILE A 74 -2.65 4.71 -8.84
CA ILE A 74 -3.75 3.86 -9.30
C ILE A 74 -3.35 3.07 -10.56
N ARG A 75 -2.75 3.73 -11.57
CA ARG A 75 -2.31 3.05 -12.80
C ARG A 75 -1.24 2.00 -12.55
N LEU A 76 -0.32 2.21 -11.61
CA LEU A 76 0.69 1.23 -11.23
C LEU A 76 0.05 -0.03 -10.63
N PHE A 77 -0.89 0.12 -9.70
CA PHE A 77 -1.58 -1.02 -9.09
C PHE A 77 -2.50 -1.75 -10.07
N LEU A 78 -3.20 -1.03 -10.94
CA LEU A 78 -3.98 -1.67 -12.01
C LEU A 78 -3.09 -2.46 -12.97
N ARG A 79 -1.89 -1.94 -13.30
CA ARG A 79 -0.90 -2.67 -14.09
C ARG A 79 -0.40 -3.92 -13.37
N LEU A 80 -0.11 -3.81 -12.07
CA LEU A 80 0.30 -4.93 -11.24
C LEU A 80 -0.75 -6.05 -11.24
N LEU A 81 -2.00 -5.71 -10.93
CA LEU A 81 -3.12 -6.66 -10.90
C LEU A 81 -3.41 -7.27 -12.28
N GLY A 82 -3.22 -6.50 -13.36
CA GLY A 82 -3.43 -7.00 -14.72
C GLY A 82 -2.28 -7.81 -15.32
N THR A 83 -1.11 -7.88 -14.67
CA THR A 83 0.09 -8.52 -15.23
C THR A 83 0.56 -9.75 -14.44
N ALA A 84 0.25 -9.85 -13.15
CA ALA A 84 0.69 -10.94 -12.30
C ALA A 84 -0.47 -11.93 -12.03
N PRO A 85 -0.50 -13.11 -12.69
CA PRO A 85 -1.55 -14.11 -12.48
C PRO A 85 -1.67 -14.58 -11.03
N GLU A 86 -0.59 -14.51 -10.26
CA GLU A 86 -0.55 -14.83 -8.83
C GLU A 86 -1.41 -13.86 -7.98
N LEU A 87 -1.84 -12.75 -8.57
CA LEU A 87 -2.71 -11.76 -7.95
C LEU A 87 -4.17 -11.88 -8.39
N ASP A 88 -4.56 -12.99 -9.02
CA ASP A 88 -5.96 -13.25 -9.33
C ASP A 88 -6.85 -13.14 -8.07
N GLY A 89 -7.93 -12.37 -8.20
CA GLY A 89 -8.86 -12.09 -7.10
C GLY A 89 -8.37 -11.06 -6.07
N TRP A 90 -7.13 -10.55 -6.18
CA TRP A 90 -6.71 -9.42 -5.38
C TRP A 90 -7.37 -8.13 -5.86
N SER A 91 -7.51 -7.17 -4.95
CA SER A 91 -8.14 -5.88 -5.25
C SER A 91 -7.40 -4.69 -4.62
N LEU A 92 -7.43 -3.56 -5.32
CA LEU A 92 -7.02 -2.26 -4.78
C LEU A 92 -8.24 -1.63 -4.11
N THR A 93 -8.29 -1.63 -2.78
CA THR A 93 -9.46 -1.13 -2.04
C THR A 93 -9.36 0.34 -1.65
N ASP A 94 -8.15 0.89 -1.67
CA ASP A 94 -7.87 2.27 -1.31
C ASP A 94 -6.57 2.72 -1.97
N CYS A 95 -6.52 3.97 -2.43
CA CYS A 95 -5.35 4.57 -3.05
C CYS A 95 -5.46 6.10 -3.04
N GLY A 96 -4.61 6.75 -2.27
CA GLY A 96 -4.62 8.20 -2.16
C GLY A 96 -3.75 8.69 -1.01
N THR A 97 -3.74 10.00 -0.82
CA THR A 97 -3.16 10.59 0.40
C THR A 97 -4.01 10.36 1.64
N ASP A 98 -5.28 9.96 1.46
CA ASP A 98 -6.42 10.05 2.38
C ASP A 98 -6.05 10.43 3.83
N LEU A 99 -5.74 11.72 3.97
CA LEU A 99 -5.51 12.37 5.25
C LEU A 99 -6.81 12.39 6.06
N THR A 100 -7.98 12.30 5.41
CA THR A 100 -9.28 12.32 6.09
C THR A 100 -9.47 11.06 6.94
N LEU A 101 -9.21 9.87 6.38
CA LEU A 101 -9.22 8.63 7.18
C LEU A 101 -8.12 8.59 8.25
N ALA A 102 -6.94 9.16 7.96
CA ALA A 102 -5.86 9.25 8.94
C ALA A 102 -6.22 10.18 10.11
N LEU A 103 -6.84 11.32 9.82
CA LEU A 103 -7.31 12.29 10.83
C LEU A 103 -8.50 11.72 11.62
N ILE A 104 -9.47 11.08 10.97
CA ILE A 104 -10.58 10.40 11.65
C ILE A 104 -10.05 9.31 12.61
N ARG A 105 -9.02 8.56 12.20
CA ARG A 105 -8.39 7.57 13.09
C ARG A 105 -7.61 8.21 14.22
N LEU A 106 -6.91 9.33 13.99
CA LEU A 106 -6.20 10.07 15.04
C LEU A 106 -7.16 10.65 16.08
N GLU A 107 -8.28 11.22 15.62
CA GLU A 107 -9.36 11.74 16.47
C GLU A 107 -10.06 10.61 17.23
N ALA A 108 -10.30 9.46 16.58
CA ALA A 108 -10.89 8.29 17.24
C ALA A 108 -9.91 7.54 18.18
N SER A 109 -8.60 7.85 18.11
CA SER A 109 -7.57 7.25 18.97
C SER A 109 -7.26 8.07 20.23
N ASP A 110 -8.00 9.17 20.48
CA ASP A 110 -7.99 9.97 21.72
C ASP A 110 -6.60 10.10 22.38
N GLY A 111 -5.59 10.50 21.59
CA GLY A 111 -4.29 10.87 22.13
C GLY A 111 -3.39 9.75 22.63
N GLU A 112 -3.68 8.47 22.37
CA GLU A 112 -2.69 7.39 22.55
C GLU A 112 -1.70 7.40 21.37
N ALA A 113 -0.91 8.47 21.29
CA ALA A 113 0.33 8.45 20.53
C ALA A 113 1.12 7.23 21.00
N CYS A 114 1.45 6.33 20.07
CA CYS A 114 2.29 5.17 20.27
C CYS A 114 3.61 5.60 20.94
N GLN A 115 3.65 5.63 22.27
CA GLN A 115 4.89 5.71 23.03
C GLN A 115 5.53 4.33 22.91
N ARG A 116 6.31 4.14 21.85
CA ARG A 116 7.31 3.06 21.84
C ARG A 116 8.18 3.29 23.07
N PRO A 117 8.27 2.35 24.03
CA PRO A 117 9.21 2.48 25.12
C PRO A 117 10.62 2.54 24.51
N ALA A 118 11.39 3.56 24.89
CA ALA A 118 12.79 3.64 24.56
C ALA A 118 13.47 2.34 25.01
N ILE A 119 14.00 1.57 24.06
CA ILE A 119 14.82 0.40 24.37
C ILE A 119 16.05 0.96 25.08
N ALA A 120 16.12 0.79 26.40
CA ALA A 120 17.32 1.06 27.18
C ALA A 120 18.40 0.08 26.71
N ALA A 121 19.37 0.60 25.96
CA ALA A 121 20.61 -0.12 25.71
C ALA A 121 21.28 -0.42 27.06
N ARG A 122 21.53 -1.70 27.32
CA ARG A 122 22.50 -2.18 28.29
C ARG A 122 23.59 -2.91 27.53
#